data_AF-A0A9E3A1S2-F1
#
_entry.id   AF-A0A9E3A1S2-F1
#
_cell.length_a   1.000
_cell.length_b   1.000
_cell.length_c   1.000
_cell.angle_alpha   90.00
_cell.angle_beta   90.00
_cell.angle_gamma   90.00
#
_symmetry.space_group_name_H-M   'P 1'
#
loop_
_entity.id
_entity.type
_entity.pdbx_description
1 polymer ?
#
loop_
_entity_poly.entity_id
_entity_poly.type
_entity_poly.pdbx_seq_one_letter_code
_entity_poly.pdbx_strand_id
1 'polypeptide(L)'
;LIPAIAKSGVTPINPWAPNPRIDAQIQAVQAFSDLPSRREAWTRLIDDIGGTNAKSIQRADGVVAVLDGVDVDSGTAAELGYAAALGKWIVGYRGDFRRTGDDETATVNLQVEYFIRRSGGVIVRSLAELDHELRRRARAR
;
A
#
# COMPACT_ATOMS: atom_id res chain seq x y z
N LEU A 1 -8.94 -9.69 2.10
CA LEU A 1 -8.11 -9.33 0.93
C LEU A 1 -6.90 -10.28 0.73
N ILE A 2 -5.98 -10.38 1.69
CA ILE A 2 -4.75 -11.21 1.58
C ILE A 2 -5.01 -12.67 1.12
N PRO A 3 -5.98 -13.43 1.69
CA PRO A 3 -6.23 -14.79 1.24
C PRO A 3 -6.73 -14.89 -0.22
N ALA A 4 -7.37 -13.84 -0.73
CA ALA A 4 -7.81 -13.80 -2.12
C ALA A 4 -6.61 -13.56 -3.04
N ILE A 5 -5.74 -12.60 -2.71
CA ILE A 5 -4.50 -12.29 -3.45
C ILE A 5 -3.58 -13.52 -3.53
N ALA A 6 -3.39 -14.23 -2.42
CA ALA A 6 -2.52 -15.41 -2.38
C ALA A 6 -2.99 -16.55 -3.31
N LYS A 7 -4.29 -16.62 -3.62
CA LYS A 7 -4.86 -17.62 -4.55
C LYS A 7 -4.69 -17.25 -6.02
N SER A 8 -4.32 -16.00 -6.32
CA SER A 8 -4.20 -15.47 -7.68
C SER A 8 -2.86 -15.79 -8.36
N GLY A 9 -1.97 -16.53 -7.69
CA GLY A 9 -0.66 -16.90 -8.23
C GLY A 9 0.41 -15.81 -8.08
N VAL A 10 0.18 -14.83 -7.21
CA VAL A 10 1.16 -13.80 -6.83
C VAL A 10 1.64 -14.02 -5.41
N THR A 11 2.84 -13.54 -5.08
CA THR A 11 3.39 -13.57 -3.72
C THR A 11 3.19 -12.21 -3.05
N PRO A 12 2.26 -12.07 -2.09
CA PRO A 12 2.01 -10.79 -1.45
C PRO A 12 3.15 -10.43 -0.48
N ILE A 13 3.62 -9.17 -0.56
CA ILE A 13 4.42 -8.54 0.49
C ILE A 13 3.45 -7.67 1.30
N ASN A 14 3.15 -8.07 2.53
CA ASN A 14 2.20 -7.37 3.39
C ASN A 14 2.94 -6.54 4.44
N PRO A 15 2.90 -5.19 4.38
CA PRO A 15 3.57 -4.33 5.37
C PRO A 15 2.96 -4.48 6.78
N TRP A 16 1.71 -4.96 6.88
CA TRP A 16 1.01 -5.20 8.13
C TRP A 16 1.12 -6.65 8.63
N ALA A 17 1.93 -7.49 7.98
CA ALA A 17 2.21 -8.82 8.50
C ALA A 17 2.95 -8.70 9.84
N PRO A 18 2.69 -9.58 10.82
CA PRO A 18 3.42 -9.58 12.08
C PRO A 18 4.93 -9.57 11.86
N ASN A 19 5.61 -8.63 12.51
CA ASN A 19 7.05 -8.46 12.39
C ASN A 19 7.64 -8.35 13.80
N PRO A 20 7.99 -9.49 14.45
CA PRO A 20 8.44 -9.51 15.83
C PRO A 20 9.64 -8.61 16.10
N ARG A 21 10.47 -8.35 15.08
CA ARG A 21 11.61 -7.44 15.19
C ARG A 21 11.13 -5.99 15.31
N ILE A 22 10.24 -5.53 14.42
CA ILE A 22 9.69 -4.17 14.49
C ILE A 22 8.86 -4.00 15.77
N ASP A 23 8.06 -5.01 16.11
CA ASP A 23 7.23 -4.99 17.32
C ASP A 23 8.08 -4.83 18.59
N ALA A 24 9.18 -5.58 18.69
CA ALA A 24 10.13 -5.46 19.80
C ALA A 24 10.84 -4.08 19.80
N GLN A 25 11.17 -3.52 18.64
CA GLN A 25 11.75 -2.18 18.55
C GLN A 25 10.75 -1.11 19.01
N ILE A 26 9.48 -1.19 18.62
CA ILE A 26 8.42 -0.28 19.09
C ILE A 26 8.28 -0.36 20.61
N GLN A 27 8.23 -1.56 21.17
CA GLN A 27 8.15 -1.77 22.62
C GLN A 27 9.36 -1.17 23.34
N ALA A 28 10.57 -1.36 22.81
CA ALA A 28 11.79 -0.77 23.37
C ALA A 28 11.75 0.76 23.33
N VAL A 29 11.27 1.37 22.25
CA VAL A 29 11.11 2.83 22.16
C VAL A 29 10.06 3.35 23.16
N GLN A 30 8.96 2.63 23.34
CA GLN A 30 7.91 3.01 24.29
C GLN A 30 8.36 2.90 25.76
N ALA A 31 9.34 2.04 26.05
CA ALA A 31 9.87 1.84 27.40
C ALA A 31 10.78 2.99 27.90
N PHE A 32 11.20 3.92 27.04
CA PHE A 32 11.96 5.10 27.49
C PHE A 32 11.12 6.01 28.40
N SER A 33 11.66 6.33 29.57
CA SER A 33 11.03 7.21 30.57
C SER A 33 11.24 8.68 30.25
N ASP A 34 12.36 9.05 29.62
CA ASP A 34 12.67 10.43 29.25
C ASP A 34 12.29 10.75 27.79
N LEU A 35 11.79 11.96 27.58
CA LEU A 35 11.32 12.40 26.27
C LEU A 35 12.45 12.56 25.22
N PRO A 36 13.64 13.09 25.56
CA PRO A 36 14.74 13.22 24.58
C PRO A 36 15.17 11.89 23.98
N SER A 37 15.47 10.88 24.80
CA SER A 37 15.93 9.56 24.33
C SER A 37 14.83 8.86 23.52
N ARG A 38 13.58 8.97 23.98
CA ARG A 38 12.44 8.42 23.24
C ARG A 38 12.27 9.04 21.86
N ARG A 39 12.47 10.36 21.72
CA ARG A 39 12.41 11.06 20.41
C ARG A 39 13.52 10.61 19.47
N GLU A 40 14.74 10.47 19.97
CA GLU A 40 15.87 9.99 19.17
C GLU A 40 15.63 8.56 18.69
N ALA A 41 15.14 7.69 19.58
CA ALA A 41 14.83 6.30 19.26
C ALA A 41 13.66 6.19 18.27
N TRP A 42 12.61 7.01 18.40
CA TRP A 42 11.55 7.12 17.41
C TRP A 42 12.06 7.57 16.05
N THR A 43 12.94 8.57 16.00
CA THR A 43 13.48 9.09 14.74
C THR A 43 14.19 7.99 13.96
N ARG A 44 15.06 7.21 14.63
CA ARG A 44 15.73 6.06 14.02
C ARG A 44 14.76 5.00 13.53
N LEU A 45 13.74 4.69 14.33
CA LEU A 45 12.74 3.68 13.98
C LEU A 45 11.86 4.10 12.79
N ILE A 46 11.53 5.39 12.68
CA ILE A 46 10.79 5.95 11.54
C ILE A 46 11.58 5.74 10.24
N ASP A 47 12.88 6.05 10.25
CA ASP A 47 13.75 5.85 9.08
C ASP A 47 13.85 4.37 8.70
N ASP A 48 13.97 3.48 9.69
CA ASP A 48 14.05 2.03 9.47
C ASP A 48 12.76 1.46 8.87
N ILE A 49 11.59 1.81 9.44
CA ILE A 49 10.29 1.32 8.96
C ILE A 49 9.98 1.89 7.57
N GLY A 50 10.10 3.22 7.41
CA GLY A 50 9.85 3.89 6.13
C GLY A 50 10.77 3.38 5.03
N GLY A 51 12.07 3.21 5.33
CA GLY A 51 13.04 2.64 4.40
C GLY A 51 12.71 1.18 4.03
N THR A 52 12.16 0.40 4.96
CA THR A 52 11.73 -0.99 4.70
C THR A 52 10.50 -1.03 3.77
N ASN A 53 9.52 -0.15 3.98
CA ASN A 53 8.36 -0.03 3.07
C ASN A 53 8.80 0.36 1.66
N ALA A 54 9.64 1.38 1.53
CA ALA A 54 10.16 1.83 0.23
C ALA A 54 10.93 0.72 -0.51
N LYS A 55 11.80 -0.03 0.18
CA LYS A 55 12.52 -1.18 -0.38
C LYS A 55 11.57 -2.30 -0.82
N SER A 56 10.48 -2.50 -0.08
CA SER A 56 9.46 -3.51 -0.44
C SER A 56 8.77 -3.15 -1.75
N ILE A 57 8.41 -1.87 -1.94
CA ILE A 57 7.84 -1.36 -3.20
C ILE A 57 8.85 -1.48 -4.35
N GLN A 58 10.12 -1.14 -4.12
CA GLN A 58 11.17 -1.27 -5.14
C GLN A 58 11.34 -2.71 -5.64
N ARG A 59 11.26 -3.69 -4.73
CA ARG A 59 11.41 -5.13 -5.03
C ARG A 59 10.15 -5.75 -5.62
N ALA A 60 8.98 -5.21 -5.32
CA ALA A 60 7.72 -5.68 -5.88
C ALA A 60 7.63 -5.38 -7.38
N ASP A 61 6.90 -6.22 -8.11
CA ASP A 61 6.59 -5.95 -9.51
C ASP A 61 5.42 -4.97 -9.68
N GLY A 62 4.59 -4.85 -8.63
CA GLY A 62 3.46 -3.94 -8.56
C GLY A 62 2.84 -3.87 -7.17
N VAL A 63 1.88 -2.97 -7.00
CA VAL A 63 1.23 -2.67 -5.73
C VAL A 63 -0.27 -2.95 -5.82
N VAL A 64 -0.82 -3.61 -4.80
CA VAL A 64 -2.26 -3.70 -4.58
C VAL A 64 -2.59 -2.80 -3.39
N ALA A 65 -3.43 -1.80 -3.60
CA ALA A 65 -3.81 -0.84 -2.57
C ALA A 65 -5.29 -0.96 -2.22
N VAL A 66 -5.62 -0.84 -0.93
CA VAL A 66 -7.00 -0.71 -0.45
C VAL A 66 -7.35 0.77 -0.46
N LEU A 67 -8.39 1.12 -1.21
CA LEU A 67 -8.85 2.50 -1.40
C LEU A 67 -10.19 2.76 -0.72
N ASP A 68 -10.60 1.86 0.17
CA ASP A 68 -11.83 1.98 0.96
C ASP A 68 -11.69 3.09 2.00
N GLY A 69 -12.80 3.77 2.26
CA GLY A 69 -12.84 4.90 3.19
C GLY A 69 -13.43 6.14 2.56
N VAL A 70 -13.61 7.17 3.40
CA VAL A 70 -14.03 8.51 2.95
C VAL A 70 -12.93 9.23 2.18
N ASP A 71 -11.67 8.86 2.43
CA ASP A 71 -10.50 9.30 1.71
C ASP A 71 -9.47 8.16 1.67
N VAL A 72 -8.54 8.21 0.72
CA VAL A 72 -7.41 7.28 0.66
C VAL A 72 -6.44 7.63 1.78
N ASP A 73 -6.02 6.64 2.56
CA ASP A 73 -5.01 6.83 3.60
C ASP A 73 -3.76 7.53 3.03
N SER A 74 -3.28 8.57 3.71
CA SER A 74 -2.16 9.39 3.25
C SER A 74 -0.87 8.59 3.05
N GLY A 75 -0.62 7.58 3.89
CA GLY A 75 0.51 6.65 3.73
C GLY A 75 0.37 5.84 2.45
N THR A 76 -0.81 5.26 2.23
CA THR A 76 -1.16 4.53 1.01
C THR A 76 -1.00 5.41 -0.24
N ALA A 77 -1.51 6.66 -0.21
CA ALA A 77 -1.39 7.59 -1.31
C ALA A 77 0.09 7.93 -1.63
N ALA A 78 0.92 8.13 -0.61
CA ALA A 78 2.36 8.36 -0.77
C ALA A 78 3.07 7.15 -1.39
N GLU A 79 2.76 5.95 -0.91
CA GLU A 79 3.30 4.69 -1.44
C GLU A 79 2.89 4.45 -2.90
N LEU A 80 1.65 4.79 -3.28
CA LEU A 80 1.17 4.71 -4.66
C LEU A 80 1.89 5.70 -5.58
N GLY A 81 2.11 6.93 -5.14
CA GLY A 81 2.89 7.90 -5.88
C GLY A 81 4.33 7.44 -6.12
N TYR A 82 4.96 6.89 -5.07
CA TYR A 82 6.30 6.32 -5.17
C TYR A 82 6.37 5.12 -6.12
N ALA A 83 5.40 4.20 -6.03
CA ALA A 83 5.29 3.04 -6.92
C ALA A 83 5.12 3.46 -8.40
N ALA A 84 4.24 4.44 -8.66
CA ALA A 84 4.02 4.98 -10.01
C ALA A 84 5.29 5.62 -10.57
N ALA A 85 6.05 6.37 -9.74
CA ALA A 85 7.32 6.97 -10.15
C ALA A 85 8.38 5.91 -10.53
N LEU A 86 8.33 4.73 -9.91
CA LEU A 86 9.19 3.59 -10.21
C LEU A 86 8.69 2.73 -11.38
N GLY A 87 7.59 3.11 -12.04
CA GLY A 87 7.00 2.34 -13.15
C GLY A 87 6.35 1.02 -12.72
N LYS A 88 6.03 0.87 -11.42
CA LYS A 88 5.33 -0.30 -10.89
C LYS A 88 3.86 -0.19 -11.24
N TRP A 89 3.25 -1.29 -11.69
CA TRP A 89 1.81 -1.28 -11.90
C TRP A 89 1.06 -1.23 -10.57
N ILE A 90 -0.16 -0.69 -10.61
CA ILE A 90 -0.99 -0.51 -9.41
C ILE A 90 -2.39 -1.07 -9.65
N VAL A 91 -2.90 -1.87 -8.70
CA VAL A 91 -4.31 -2.28 -8.68
C VAL A 91 -4.95 -1.73 -7.41
N GLY A 92 -5.91 -0.83 -7.57
CA GLY A 92 -6.69 -0.29 -6.46
C GLY A 92 -7.90 -1.15 -6.19
N TYR A 93 -8.07 -1.69 -4.99
CA TYR A 93 -9.29 -2.34 -4.55
C TYR A 93 -10.18 -1.31 -3.83
N ARG A 94 -11.41 -1.13 -4.31
CA ARG A 94 -12.43 -0.32 -3.63
C ARG A 94 -13.75 -1.07 -3.57
N GLY A 95 -14.02 -1.72 -2.45
CA GLY A 95 -15.31 -2.34 -2.16
C GLY A 95 -16.36 -1.33 -1.65
N ASP A 96 -15.92 -0.14 -1.22
CA ASP A 96 -16.82 0.93 -0.78
C ASP A 96 -17.61 1.54 -1.97
N PHE A 97 -18.94 1.47 -1.88
CA PHE A 97 -19.87 2.01 -2.88
C PHE A 97 -20.03 3.53 -2.83
N ARG A 98 -19.59 4.19 -1.75
CA ARG A 98 -19.62 5.65 -1.64
C ARG A 98 -18.66 6.25 -2.67
N ARG A 99 -19.03 7.38 -3.27
CA ARG A 99 -18.12 8.16 -4.13
C ARG A 99 -17.36 9.15 -3.27
N THR A 100 -16.04 9.23 -3.46
CA THR A 100 -15.17 10.19 -2.75
C THR A 100 -14.18 10.89 -3.67
N GLY A 101 -14.40 10.81 -4.99
CA GLY A 101 -13.60 11.54 -5.97
C GLY A 101 -14.01 13.01 -6.07
N ASP A 102 -13.12 13.79 -6.67
CA ASP A 102 -13.23 15.25 -6.77
C ASP A 102 -14.32 15.70 -7.77
N ASP A 103 -14.86 14.79 -8.59
CA ASP A 103 -15.91 15.04 -9.56
C ASP A 103 -16.78 13.79 -9.84
N GLU A 104 -17.70 13.91 -10.81
CA GLU A 104 -18.65 12.84 -11.19
C GLU A 104 -17.99 11.61 -11.83
N THR A 105 -16.72 11.73 -12.21
CA THR A 105 -15.92 10.75 -12.94
C THR A 105 -14.87 10.06 -12.06
N ALA A 106 -14.39 10.74 -11.02
CA ALA A 106 -13.36 10.23 -10.13
C ALA A 106 -13.94 9.29 -9.06
N THR A 107 -13.29 8.15 -8.87
CA THR A 107 -13.68 7.17 -7.84
C THR A 107 -13.05 7.51 -6.49
N VAL A 108 -11.78 7.92 -6.49
CA VAL A 108 -10.97 8.40 -5.34
C VAL A 108 -10.41 9.78 -5.66
N ASN A 109 -9.63 10.38 -4.76
CA ASN A 109 -8.82 11.56 -5.03
C ASN A 109 -8.12 11.47 -6.41
N LEU A 110 -8.20 12.56 -7.20
CA LEU A 110 -7.74 12.59 -8.59
C LEU A 110 -6.27 12.19 -8.76
N GLN A 111 -5.41 12.54 -7.81
CA GLN A 111 -3.98 12.28 -7.92
C GLN A 111 -3.68 10.79 -7.77
N VAL A 112 -4.38 10.13 -6.85
CA VAL A 112 -4.30 8.69 -6.65
C VAL A 112 -4.80 7.95 -7.89
N GLU A 113 -5.96 8.35 -8.42
CA GLU A 113 -6.51 7.72 -9.62
C GLU A 113 -5.61 7.93 -10.84
N TYR A 114 -5.03 9.12 -11.00
CA TYR A 114 -4.02 9.40 -12.02
C TYR A 114 -2.82 8.45 -11.94
N PHE A 115 -2.25 8.26 -10.76
CA PHE A 115 -1.11 7.35 -10.57
C PHE A 115 -1.46 5.91 -10.91
N ILE A 116 -2.65 5.44 -10.53
CA ILE A 116 -3.13 4.10 -10.89
C ILE A 116 -3.20 3.96 -12.41
N ARG A 117 -3.89 4.87 -13.09
CA ARG A 117 -4.10 4.80 -14.55
C ARG A 117 -2.80 4.94 -15.33
N ARG A 118 -1.95 5.91 -14.98
CA ARG A 118 -0.65 6.14 -15.63
C ARG A 118 0.26 4.92 -15.56
N SER A 119 0.17 4.16 -14.47
CA SER A 119 0.98 2.95 -14.26
C SER A 119 0.45 1.71 -15.00
N GLY A 120 -0.51 1.90 -15.93
CA GLY A 120 -1.22 0.79 -16.59
C GLY A 120 -2.08 -0.02 -15.62
N GLY A 121 -2.45 0.60 -14.51
CA GLY A 121 -3.25 0.04 -13.42
C GLY A 121 -4.75 0.19 -13.60
N VAL A 122 -5.51 -0.39 -12.68
CA VAL A 122 -6.98 -0.34 -12.66
C VAL A 122 -7.51 -0.25 -11.24
N ILE A 123 -8.71 0.34 -11.08
CA ILE A 123 -9.50 0.24 -9.84
C ILE A 123 -10.54 -0.85 -10.03
N VAL A 124 -10.58 -1.82 -9.12
CA VAL A 124 -11.53 -2.94 -9.10
C VAL A 124 -12.47 -2.82 -7.91
N ARG A 125 -13.69 -3.32 -8.07
CA ARG A 125 -14.76 -3.19 -7.07
C ARG A 125 -15.12 -4.48 -6.35
N SER A 126 -14.54 -5.59 -6.78
CA SER A 126 -14.82 -6.90 -6.21
C SER A 126 -13.54 -7.74 -6.07
N LEU A 127 -13.58 -8.71 -5.15
CA LEU A 127 -12.48 -9.68 -5.01
C LEU A 127 -12.31 -10.55 -6.26
N ALA A 128 -13.39 -10.76 -7.03
CA ALA A 128 -13.36 -11.50 -8.28
C ALA A 128 -12.62 -10.72 -9.38
N GLU A 129 -12.90 -9.43 -9.53
CA GLU A 129 -12.14 -8.55 -10.44
C GLU A 129 -10.68 -8.44 -10.04
N LEU A 130 -10.39 -8.34 -8.73
CA LEU A 130 -9.03 -8.33 -8.22
C LEU A 130 -8.28 -9.63 -8.59
N ASP A 131 -8.89 -10.78 -8.35
CA ASP A 131 -8.28 -12.08 -8.69
C ASP A 131 -8.02 -12.19 -10.20
N HIS A 132 -8.98 -11.78 -11.03
CA HIS A 132 -8.84 -11.78 -12.48
C HIS A 132 -7.65 -10.91 -12.93
N GLU A 133 -7.57 -9.68 -12.42
CA GLU A 133 -6.50 -8.74 -12.80
C GLU A 133 -5.12 -9.22 -12.32
N LEU A 134 -5.03 -9.77 -11.10
CA LEU A 134 -3.77 -10.31 -10.58
C LEU A 134 -3.29 -11.53 -11.39
N ARG A 135 -4.20 -12.44 -11.77
CA ARG A 135 -3.86 -13.57 -12.64
C ARG A 135 -3.37 -13.11 -14.01
N ARG A 136 -4.02 -12.09 -14.60
CA ARG A 136 -3.61 -11.50 -15.87
C ARG A 136 -2.17 -10.98 -15.80
N ARG A 137 -1.83 -10.28 -14.72
CA ARG A 137 -0.49 -9.71 -14.49
C ARG A 137 0.56 -10.78 -14.18
N ALA A 138 0.21 -11.82 -13.44
CA ALA A 138 1.12 -12.94 -13.14
C ALA A 138 1.56 -13.67 -14.42
N ARG A 139 0.69 -13.75 -15.43
CA ARG A 139 0.98 -14.38 -16.73
C ARG A 139 1.78 -13.51 -17.70
N ALA A 140 1.81 -12.20 -17.49
CA ALA A 140 2.49 -11.25 -18.37
C ALA A 140 3.98 -11.04 -17.98
N ARG A 141 4.49 -11.83 -17.03
CA ARG A 141 5.89 -11.82 -16.59
C ARG A 141 6.74 -12.78 -17.39
#